data_AF-A0A6L3F6Y2-F1
#
_entry.id   AF-A0A6L3F6Y2-F1
#
_cell.length_a   1.000
_cell.length_b   1.000
_cell.length_c   1.000
_cell.angle_alpha   90.00
_cell.angle_beta   90.00
_cell.angle_gamma   90.00
#
_symmetry.space_group_name_H-M   'P 1'
#
loop_
_entity.id
_entity.type
_entity.pdbx_description
1 polymer ?
#
loop_
_entity_poly.entity_id
_entity_poly.type
_entity_poly.pdbx_seq_one_letter_code
_entity_poly.pdbx_strand_id
1 'polypeptide(L)'
;MMRIGAHMSAAGGLFKAFKRADEAGCESMLVFTKSNRQWKAKPITDKDVEKYRQEAEKYSHIQPVAVHASYLINLASPDDALWEKSYLALRDEVERAAAFDIPYITFHPGSFMKSDVESGLERIARGLQRLVGETAVTASNTTICIETMAGQGTNLGAAFDHLAYLLEHGGPSERLGVCFDTCHVFAGGYDFRTPAGYADTMAEFDRVVGLDNIKCFHFNDSKFGLGERKDRHAHIGQGEIGREAFANFLNDPRWANHPAHLETPKKEEDADGNELELDPITINTLTAFRKSTQSLSTSISLHTSIWHPMPLIVSALYCCQFPTFGARKAKFH
;
A
#
# COMPACT_ATOMS: atom_id res chain seq x y z
N MET A 1 3.59 -10.56 8.76
CA MET A 1 2.56 -10.93 7.75
C MET A 1 1.87 -9.64 7.30
N MET A 2 1.33 -9.57 6.08
CA MET A 2 0.45 -8.45 5.66
C MET A 2 -0.77 -8.37 6.57
N ARG A 3 -1.39 -7.19 6.70
CA ARG A 3 -2.66 -7.00 7.43
C ARG A 3 -3.81 -7.11 6.45
N ILE A 4 -4.65 -8.13 6.54
CA ILE A 4 -5.75 -8.33 5.59
C ILE A 4 -7.00 -7.60 6.10
N GLY A 5 -7.67 -6.88 5.23
CA GLY A 5 -8.90 -6.17 5.53
C GLY A 5 -9.83 -6.08 4.33
N ALA A 6 -10.87 -5.27 4.48
CA ALA A 6 -11.80 -4.95 3.41
C ALA A 6 -12.18 -3.47 3.46
N HIS A 7 -12.74 -2.97 2.36
CA HIS A 7 -13.39 -1.67 2.34
C HIS A 7 -14.71 -1.71 3.10
N MET A 8 -14.76 -1.05 4.26
CA MET A 8 -15.86 -1.12 5.20
C MET A 8 -16.78 0.10 5.09
N SER A 9 -18.08 -0.16 5.17
CA SER A 9 -19.07 0.91 5.20
C SER A 9 -18.90 1.78 6.45
N ALA A 10 -18.75 3.09 6.23
CA ALA A 10 -18.79 4.12 7.28
C ALA A 10 -20.23 4.68 7.50
N ALA A 11 -21.26 4.01 6.97
CA ALA A 11 -22.64 4.48 7.09
C ALA A 11 -23.07 4.60 8.56
N GLY A 12 -23.62 5.75 8.92
CA GLY A 12 -24.01 6.10 10.29
C GLY A 12 -22.86 6.57 11.19
N GLY A 13 -21.68 6.81 10.63
CA GLY A 13 -20.50 7.34 11.31
C GLY A 13 -19.29 6.43 11.13
N LEU A 14 -18.11 7.02 10.96
CA LEU A 14 -16.86 6.30 10.71
C LEU A 14 -16.54 5.27 11.80
N PHE A 15 -16.76 5.63 13.07
CA PHE A 15 -16.56 4.75 14.23
C PHE A 15 -17.32 3.40 14.13
N LYS A 16 -18.43 3.34 13.38
CA LYS A 16 -19.18 2.09 13.18
C LYS A 16 -18.48 1.10 12.26
N ALA A 17 -17.51 1.54 11.46
CA ALA A 17 -16.76 0.67 10.57
C ALA A 17 -15.95 -0.38 11.34
N PHE A 18 -15.45 -0.05 12.54
CA PHE A 18 -14.65 -0.99 13.35
C PHE A 18 -15.41 -2.25 13.74
N LYS A 19 -16.63 -2.13 14.27
CA LYS A 19 -17.46 -3.31 14.59
C LYS A 19 -17.72 -4.18 13.37
N ARG A 20 -17.98 -3.56 12.21
CA ARG A 20 -18.22 -4.28 10.96
C ARG A 20 -16.95 -4.99 10.47
N ALA A 21 -15.80 -4.33 10.61
CA ALA A 21 -14.49 -4.87 10.26
C ALA A 21 -14.16 -6.09 11.14
N ASP A 22 -14.41 -5.97 12.45
CA ASP A 22 -14.22 -7.04 13.42
C ASP A 22 -15.10 -8.26 13.11
N GLU A 23 -16.40 -8.03 12.83
CA GLU A 23 -17.35 -9.06 12.41
C GLU A 23 -16.93 -9.75 11.11
N ALA A 24 -16.21 -9.05 10.22
CA ALA A 24 -15.67 -9.60 8.98
C ALA A 24 -14.31 -10.29 9.14
N GLY A 25 -13.68 -10.24 10.33
CA GLY A 25 -12.36 -10.82 10.59
C GLY A 25 -11.20 -9.97 10.06
N CYS A 26 -11.41 -8.66 9.87
CA CYS A 26 -10.39 -7.75 9.38
C CYS A 26 -9.28 -7.49 10.41
N GLU A 27 -8.04 -7.38 9.94
CA GLU A 27 -6.88 -6.89 10.69
C GLU A 27 -6.48 -5.45 10.31
N SER A 28 -7.03 -4.93 9.22
CA SER A 28 -6.96 -3.54 8.75
C SER A 28 -8.28 -3.18 8.07
N MET A 29 -8.53 -1.90 7.77
CA MET A 29 -9.71 -1.55 6.99
C MET A 29 -9.48 -0.34 6.10
N LEU A 30 -10.13 -0.36 4.93
CA LEU A 30 -10.26 0.81 4.06
C LEU A 30 -11.65 1.42 4.27
N VAL A 31 -11.77 2.75 4.24
CA VAL A 31 -13.05 3.45 4.42
C VAL A 31 -13.14 4.67 3.52
N PHE A 32 -14.36 5.14 3.27
CA PHE A 32 -14.59 6.53 2.86
C PHE A 32 -14.84 7.40 4.11
N THR A 33 -14.20 8.58 4.19
CA THR A 33 -14.49 9.56 5.27
C THR A 33 -15.69 10.47 4.96
N LYS A 34 -16.15 10.47 3.71
CA LYS A 34 -17.35 11.17 3.21
C LYS A 34 -18.02 10.38 2.09
N SER A 35 -19.16 10.85 1.59
CA SER A 35 -19.79 10.22 0.43
C SER A 35 -18.89 10.33 -0.81
N ASN A 36 -18.57 9.20 -1.44
CA ASN A 36 -17.83 9.14 -2.71
C ASN A 36 -18.63 9.62 -3.92
N ARG A 37 -19.87 10.09 -3.72
CA ARG A 37 -20.76 10.61 -4.77
C ARG A 37 -21.03 12.10 -4.64
N GLN A 38 -20.45 12.77 -3.65
CA GLN A 38 -20.72 14.18 -3.37
C GLN A 38 -19.41 14.96 -3.17
N TRP A 39 -19.40 16.20 -3.65
CA TRP A 39 -18.24 17.10 -3.52
C TRP A 39 -18.10 17.68 -2.11
N LYS A 40 -19.22 18.01 -1.46
CA LYS A 40 -19.25 18.60 -0.12
C LYS A 40 -19.53 17.53 0.93
N ALA A 41 -18.77 17.53 2.01
CA ALA A 41 -19.02 16.75 3.20
C ALA A 41 -19.58 17.62 4.33
N LYS A 42 -20.20 16.98 5.33
CA LYS A 42 -20.41 17.61 6.62
C LYS A 42 -19.06 17.81 7.31
N PRO A 43 -18.85 18.94 8.02
CA PRO A 43 -17.67 19.13 8.86
C PRO A 43 -17.51 17.98 9.86
N ILE A 44 -16.26 17.58 10.12
CA ILE A 44 -15.94 16.66 11.22
C ILE A 44 -16.10 17.45 12.52
N THR A 45 -16.78 16.86 13.50
CA THR A 45 -16.91 17.45 14.84
C THR A 45 -15.95 16.76 15.81
N ASP A 46 -15.57 17.44 16.90
CA ASP A 46 -14.75 16.84 17.97
C ASP A 46 -15.38 15.55 18.53
N LYS A 47 -16.72 15.50 18.55
CA LYS A 47 -17.49 14.33 18.96
C LYS A 47 -17.32 13.15 17.99
N ASP A 48 -17.15 13.42 16.70
CA ASP A 48 -16.89 12.36 15.71
C ASP A 48 -15.48 11.79 15.90
N VAL A 49 -14.49 12.65 16.14
CA VAL A 49 -13.09 12.26 16.42
C VAL A 49 -13.00 11.45 17.72
N GLU A 50 -13.67 11.91 18.78
CA GLU A 50 -13.68 11.20 20.07
C GLU A 50 -14.28 9.80 19.95
N LYS A 51 -15.43 9.65 19.28
CA LYS A 51 -16.02 8.33 19.02
C LYS A 51 -15.13 7.44 18.18
N TYR A 52 -14.47 8.01 17.17
CA TYR A 52 -13.52 7.28 16.35
C TYR A 52 -12.38 6.72 17.21
N ARG A 53 -11.75 7.57 18.05
CA ARG A 53 -10.66 7.16 18.94
C ARG A 53 -11.08 6.07 19.92
N GLN A 54 -12.26 6.20 20.53
CA GLN A 54 -12.79 5.19 21.46
C GLN A 54 -12.98 3.81 20.79
N GLU A 55 -13.57 3.77 19.59
CA GLU A 55 -13.72 2.50 18.87
C GLU A 55 -12.38 1.99 18.32
N ALA A 56 -11.47 2.87 17.89
CA ALA A 56 -10.12 2.50 17.46
C ALA A 56 -9.30 1.85 18.58
N GLU A 57 -9.40 2.37 19.81
CA GLU A 57 -8.77 1.79 21.00
C GLU A 57 -9.39 0.42 21.33
N LYS A 58 -10.72 0.34 21.31
CA LYS A 58 -11.45 -0.91 21.58
C LYS A 58 -11.13 -2.02 20.58
N TYR A 59 -10.98 -1.68 19.29
CA TYR A 59 -10.62 -2.61 18.22
C TYR A 59 -9.18 -2.39 17.73
N SER A 60 -8.24 -2.25 18.67
CA SER A 60 -6.83 -1.92 18.39
C SER A 60 -6.08 -2.96 17.55
N HIS A 61 -6.64 -4.15 17.35
CA HIS A 61 -6.11 -5.14 16.39
C HIS A 61 -6.39 -4.78 14.92
N ILE A 62 -7.35 -3.90 14.65
CA ILE A 62 -7.74 -3.45 13.31
C ILE A 62 -6.94 -2.20 12.95
N GLN A 63 -5.72 -2.42 12.46
CA GLN A 63 -4.80 -1.36 12.07
C GLN A 63 -3.82 -1.81 10.97
N PRO A 64 -3.41 -0.89 10.08
CA PRO A 64 -3.83 0.51 10.00
C PRO A 64 -5.26 0.65 9.44
N VAL A 65 -5.92 1.78 9.75
CA VAL A 65 -7.04 2.25 8.95
C VAL A 65 -6.48 2.97 7.73
N ALA A 66 -7.14 2.85 6.58
CA ALA A 66 -6.82 3.59 5.37
C ALA A 66 -8.08 4.26 4.81
N VAL A 67 -7.91 5.33 4.05
CA VAL A 67 -8.98 6.05 3.37
C VAL A 67 -8.86 5.86 1.88
N HIS A 68 -9.98 5.68 1.18
CA HIS A 68 -10.04 5.90 -0.26
C HIS A 68 -10.69 7.27 -0.51
N ALA A 69 -10.12 8.08 -1.40
CA ALA A 69 -10.69 9.36 -1.79
C ALA A 69 -11.87 9.19 -2.76
N SER A 70 -12.71 10.20 -2.91
CA SER A 70 -13.85 10.15 -3.85
C SER A 70 -13.43 9.92 -5.30
N TYR A 71 -14.10 8.99 -5.99
CA TYR A 71 -13.93 8.73 -7.43
C TYR A 71 -14.31 9.91 -8.34
N LEU A 72 -14.91 10.98 -7.79
CA LEU A 72 -15.21 12.21 -8.54
C LEU A 72 -13.97 13.06 -8.81
N ILE A 73 -12.90 12.89 -8.03
CA ILE A 73 -11.68 13.68 -8.12
C ILE A 73 -10.95 13.31 -9.42
N ASN A 74 -10.60 14.32 -10.23
CA ASN A 74 -9.76 14.15 -11.40
C ASN A 74 -8.70 15.26 -11.47
N LEU A 75 -7.49 14.97 -10.98
CA LEU A 75 -6.36 15.93 -11.04
C LEU A 75 -5.70 16.01 -12.42
N ALA A 76 -6.09 15.17 -13.38
CA ALA A 76 -5.68 15.29 -14.78
C ALA A 76 -6.69 16.04 -15.65
N SER A 77 -7.80 16.52 -15.07
CA SER A 77 -8.86 17.21 -15.82
C SER A 77 -8.29 18.41 -16.58
N PRO A 78 -8.53 18.53 -17.91
CA PRO A 78 -8.15 19.73 -18.66
C PRO A 78 -9.11 20.91 -18.44
N ASP A 79 -10.28 20.68 -17.84
CA ASP A 79 -11.19 21.72 -17.37
C ASP A 79 -10.68 22.26 -16.02
N ASP A 80 -10.31 23.55 -15.98
CA ASP A 80 -9.72 24.19 -14.80
C ASP A 80 -10.70 24.32 -13.63
N ALA A 81 -12.00 24.48 -13.90
CA ALA A 81 -13.01 24.53 -12.84
C ALA A 81 -13.18 23.15 -12.19
N LEU A 82 -13.20 22.09 -12.99
CA LEU A 82 -13.22 20.71 -12.47
C LEU A 82 -11.89 20.35 -11.79
N TRP A 83 -10.76 20.83 -12.32
CA TRP A 83 -9.44 20.59 -11.73
C TRP A 83 -9.34 21.23 -10.34
N GLU A 84 -9.67 22.52 -10.19
CA GLU A 84 -9.60 23.19 -8.87
C GLU A 84 -10.60 22.57 -7.89
N LYS A 85 -11.80 22.19 -8.36
CA LYS A 85 -12.78 21.48 -7.53
C LYS A 85 -12.27 20.13 -7.06
N SER A 86 -11.57 19.40 -7.92
CA SER A 86 -10.94 18.11 -7.61
C SER A 86 -9.80 18.29 -6.62
N TYR A 87 -8.95 19.30 -6.82
CA TYR A 87 -7.88 19.65 -5.89
C TYR A 87 -8.42 19.97 -4.49
N LEU A 88 -9.38 20.88 -4.39
CA LEU A 88 -9.99 21.26 -3.10
C LEU A 88 -10.67 20.07 -2.42
N ALA A 89 -11.30 19.19 -3.20
CA ALA A 89 -11.92 17.98 -2.66
C ALA A 89 -10.88 16.99 -2.13
N LEU A 90 -9.76 16.77 -2.83
CA LEU A 90 -8.69 15.88 -2.36
C LEU A 90 -8.01 16.46 -1.12
N ARG A 91 -7.73 17.78 -1.09
CA ARG A 91 -7.18 18.45 0.09
C ARG A 91 -8.05 18.24 1.32
N ASP A 92 -9.37 18.46 1.18
CA ASP A 92 -10.34 18.17 2.24
C ASP A 92 -10.25 16.70 2.69
N GLU A 93 -10.14 15.73 1.78
CA GLU A 93 -10.02 14.31 2.20
C GLU A 93 -8.72 13.97 2.92
N VAL A 94 -7.60 14.57 2.51
CA VAL A 94 -6.31 14.42 3.22
C VAL A 94 -6.40 15.00 4.63
N GLU A 95 -6.97 16.20 4.78
CA GLU A 95 -7.16 16.85 6.09
C GLU A 95 -8.15 16.08 6.97
N ARG A 96 -9.19 15.48 6.37
CA ARG A 96 -10.14 14.61 7.08
C ARG A 96 -9.49 13.33 7.56
N ALA A 97 -8.65 12.68 6.75
CA ALA A 97 -7.88 11.52 7.17
C ALA A 97 -6.97 11.87 8.35
N ALA A 98 -6.25 13.00 8.27
CA ALA A 98 -5.41 13.48 9.34
C ALA A 98 -6.17 13.82 10.63
N ALA A 99 -7.38 14.39 10.53
CA ALA A 99 -8.22 14.69 11.70
C ALA A 99 -8.63 13.43 12.50
N PHE A 100 -8.62 12.26 11.84
CA PHE A 100 -8.82 10.96 12.48
C PHE A 100 -7.50 10.20 12.73
N ASP A 101 -6.34 10.85 12.59
CA ASP A 101 -5.02 10.23 12.74
C ASP A 101 -4.81 9.03 11.80
N ILE A 102 -5.43 9.04 10.61
CA ILE A 102 -5.35 7.95 9.63
C ILE A 102 -4.08 8.09 8.77
N PRO A 103 -3.22 7.04 8.71
CA PRO A 103 -1.89 7.13 8.10
C PRO A 103 -1.89 7.07 6.56
N TYR A 104 -2.92 6.52 5.92
CA TYR A 104 -2.93 6.31 4.47
C TYR A 104 -4.22 6.82 3.85
N ILE A 105 -4.09 7.59 2.77
CA ILE A 105 -5.18 7.96 1.88
C ILE A 105 -4.82 7.63 0.44
N THR A 106 -5.61 6.78 -0.20
CA THR A 106 -5.46 6.40 -1.59
C THR A 106 -6.37 7.24 -2.48
N PHE A 107 -5.90 7.58 -3.68
CA PHE A 107 -6.74 8.19 -4.71
C PHE A 107 -6.31 7.75 -6.12
N HIS A 108 -7.26 7.79 -7.05
CA HIS A 108 -6.95 7.59 -8.46
C HIS A 108 -6.32 8.88 -9.03
N PRO A 109 -5.15 8.81 -9.70
CA PRO A 109 -4.46 10.01 -10.21
C PRO A 109 -5.34 10.89 -11.10
N GLY A 110 -6.09 10.28 -12.02
CA GLY A 110 -7.08 10.96 -12.85
C GLY A 110 -7.06 10.53 -14.32
N SER A 111 -7.88 11.20 -15.12
CA SER A 111 -8.02 10.95 -16.55
C SER A 111 -7.83 12.23 -17.35
N PHE A 112 -7.02 12.19 -18.42
CA PHE A 112 -6.71 13.38 -19.21
C PHE A 112 -7.83 13.80 -20.18
N MET A 113 -8.89 12.98 -20.31
CA MET A 113 -10.09 13.28 -21.09
C MET A 113 -9.81 13.54 -22.58
N LYS A 114 -9.83 14.80 -23.02
CA LYS A 114 -9.58 15.20 -24.43
C LYS A 114 -8.17 15.75 -24.66
N SER A 115 -7.37 15.82 -23.60
CA SER A 115 -5.96 16.22 -23.61
C SER A 115 -5.07 15.06 -24.05
N ASP A 116 -3.77 15.15 -23.77
CA ASP A 116 -2.78 14.08 -23.85
C ASP A 116 -2.25 13.64 -22.47
N VAL A 117 -1.45 12.57 -22.48
CA VAL A 117 -0.84 11.94 -21.29
C VAL A 117 0.10 12.90 -20.55
N GLU A 118 0.96 13.60 -21.29
CA GLU A 118 1.99 14.50 -20.73
C GLU A 118 1.33 15.64 -19.94
N SER A 119 0.41 16.36 -20.58
CA SER A 119 -0.37 17.43 -19.96
C SER A 119 -1.18 16.95 -18.75
N GLY A 120 -1.71 15.72 -18.80
CA GLY A 120 -2.43 15.11 -17.69
C GLY A 120 -1.52 14.81 -16.50
N LEU A 121 -0.33 14.24 -16.73
CA LEU A 121 0.67 13.97 -15.69
C LEU A 121 1.18 15.26 -15.06
N GLU A 122 1.47 16.30 -15.85
CA GLU A 122 1.88 17.61 -15.35
C GLU A 122 0.81 18.24 -14.43
N ARG A 123 -0.46 18.15 -14.81
CA ARG A 123 -1.58 18.64 -13.99
C ARG A 123 -1.71 17.88 -12.66
N ILE A 124 -1.53 16.56 -12.68
CA ILE A 124 -1.53 15.76 -11.45
C ILE A 124 -0.34 16.13 -10.58
N ALA A 125 0.88 16.18 -11.14
CA ALA A 125 2.10 16.53 -10.43
C ALA A 125 2.00 17.91 -9.77
N ARG A 126 1.49 18.92 -10.49
CA ARG A 126 1.22 20.25 -9.93
C ARG A 126 0.24 20.19 -8.76
N GLY A 127 -0.83 19.40 -8.89
CA GLY A 127 -1.83 19.20 -7.84
C GLY A 127 -1.22 18.55 -6.59
N LEU A 128 -0.41 17.51 -6.78
CA LEU A 128 0.30 16.82 -5.70
C LEU A 128 1.31 17.74 -5.01
N GLN A 129 2.12 18.48 -5.77
CA GLN A 129 3.12 19.39 -5.22
C GLN A 129 2.46 20.45 -4.32
N ARG A 130 1.36 21.03 -4.80
CA ARG A 130 0.56 21.98 -4.04
C ARG A 130 -0.04 21.32 -2.79
N LEU A 131 -0.60 20.12 -2.92
CA LEU A 131 -1.25 19.38 -1.83
C LEU A 131 -0.28 19.02 -0.71
N VAL A 132 0.89 18.48 -1.04
CA VAL A 132 1.95 18.13 -0.09
C VAL A 132 2.43 19.38 0.64
N GLY A 133 2.66 20.49 -0.09
CA GLY A 133 3.07 21.76 0.50
C GLY A 133 2.02 22.39 1.42
N GLU A 134 0.78 22.51 0.96
CA GLU A 134 -0.31 23.15 1.72
C GLU A 134 -0.73 22.34 2.95
N THR A 135 -0.65 21.00 2.88
CA THR A 135 -1.06 20.12 4.00
C THR A 135 0.10 19.66 4.88
N ALA A 136 1.32 20.18 4.66
CA ALA A 136 2.53 19.73 5.37
C ALA A 136 2.37 19.75 6.90
N VAL A 137 1.66 20.76 7.44
CA VAL A 137 1.39 20.92 8.87
C VAL A 137 0.10 20.21 9.30
N THR A 138 -0.98 20.31 8.51
CA THR A 138 -2.31 19.81 8.90
C THR A 138 -2.46 18.30 8.77
N ALA A 139 -1.60 17.66 7.97
CA ALA A 139 -1.68 16.22 7.68
C ALA A 139 -0.31 15.53 7.66
N SER A 140 0.65 16.00 8.46
CA SER A 140 2.05 15.54 8.46
C SER A 140 2.26 14.02 8.56
N ASN A 141 1.32 13.31 9.18
CA ASN A 141 1.39 11.85 9.39
C ASN A 141 0.55 11.04 8.38
N THR A 142 -0.08 11.69 7.40
CA THR A 142 -0.90 11.03 6.38
C THR A 142 -0.13 10.96 5.05
N THR A 143 0.11 9.73 4.62
CA THR A 143 0.71 9.40 3.32
C THR A 143 -0.37 9.35 2.25
N ILE A 144 -0.14 10.10 1.17
CA ILE A 144 -1.02 10.22 0.00
C ILE A 144 -0.54 9.19 -1.02
N CYS A 145 -1.32 8.14 -1.18
CA CYS A 145 -1.03 7.00 -2.04
C CYS A 145 -1.68 7.18 -3.41
N ILE A 146 -0.87 7.25 -4.46
CA ILE A 146 -1.32 7.23 -5.84
C ILE A 146 -1.63 5.78 -6.20
N GLU A 147 -2.87 5.50 -6.59
CA GLU A 147 -3.24 4.13 -6.95
C GLU A 147 -2.78 3.76 -8.37
N THR A 148 -2.27 2.55 -8.54
CA THR A 148 -2.13 1.91 -9.87
C THR A 148 -3.49 1.78 -10.53
N MET A 149 -3.62 2.11 -11.82
CA MET A 149 -4.90 2.11 -12.52
C MET A 149 -4.99 1.05 -13.62
N ALA A 150 -6.19 0.56 -13.94
CA ALA A 150 -6.39 -0.38 -15.05
C ALA A 150 -6.10 0.19 -16.45
N GLY A 151 -5.95 1.52 -16.59
CA GLY A 151 -5.73 2.17 -17.89
C GLY A 151 -6.97 2.24 -18.78
N GLN A 152 -8.17 2.17 -18.18
CA GLN A 152 -9.43 2.30 -18.91
C GLN A 152 -9.57 3.71 -19.51
N GLY A 153 -9.93 3.78 -20.79
CA GLY A 153 -10.17 5.05 -21.48
C GLY A 153 -8.94 5.96 -21.47
N THR A 154 -9.01 7.04 -20.68
CA THR A 154 -7.93 8.05 -20.58
C THR A 154 -7.32 8.13 -19.19
N ASN A 155 -7.50 7.09 -18.36
CA ASN A 155 -6.94 7.01 -17.02
C ASN A 155 -5.41 6.94 -17.06
N LEU A 156 -4.76 7.77 -16.24
CA LEU A 156 -3.33 7.74 -15.99
C LEU A 156 -3.02 6.84 -14.77
N GLY A 157 -1.76 6.47 -14.57
CA GLY A 157 -1.34 5.56 -13.49
C GLY A 157 -1.36 4.07 -13.83
N ALA A 158 -1.64 3.69 -15.08
CA ALA A 158 -1.56 2.29 -15.50
C ALA A 158 -0.14 1.79 -15.76
N ALA A 159 0.68 2.60 -16.44
CA ALA A 159 2.10 2.32 -16.59
C ALA A 159 2.84 2.75 -15.32
N PHE A 160 3.80 1.95 -14.87
CA PHE A 160 4.63 2.29 -13.71
C PHE A 160 5.44 3.58 -13.91
N ASP A 161 5.82 3.92 -15.14
CA ASP A 161 6.48 5.19 -15.47
C ASP A 161 5.62 6.42 -15.11
N HIS A 162 4.30 6.31 -15.19
CA HIS A 162 3.41 7.38 -14.74
C HIS A 162 3.55 7.61 -13.22
N LEU A 163 3.64 6.54 -12.43
CA LEU A 163 3.78 6.64 -10.98
C LEU A 163 5.16 7.20 -10.61
N ALA A 164 6.22 6.72 -11.26
CA ALA A 164 7.57 7.25 -11.07
C ALA A 164 7.63 8.75 -11.36
N TYR A 165 7.07 9.19 -12.49
CA TYR A 165 6.98 10.60 -12.84
C TYR A 165 6.26 11.42 -11.76
N LEU A 166 5.11 10.93 -11.27
CA LEU A 166 4.32 11.64 -10.26
C LEU A 166 4.99 11.69 -8.89
N LEU A 167 5.74 10.66 -8.48
CA LEU A 167 6.52 10.69 -7.24
C LEU A 167 7.69 11.68 -7.33
N GLU A 168 8.33 11.78 -8.50
CA GLU A 168 9.45 12.69 -8.74
C GLU A 168 9.00 14.15 -8.89
N HIS A 169 7.89 14.40 -9.59
CA HIS A 169 7.45 15.76 -9.94
C HIS A 169 6.30 16.28 -9.06
N GLY A 170 5.65 15.40 -8.29
CA GLY A 170 4.53 15.72 -7.41
C GLY A 170 4.90 16.38 -6.09
N GLY A 171 6.12 16.91 -5.96
CA GLY A 171 6.67 17.39 -4.70
C GLY A 171 7.22 16.24 -3.85
N PRO A 172 8.44 15.74 -4.17
CA PRO A 172 9.07 14.62 -3.48
C PRO A 172 8.99 14.76 -1.96
N SER A 173 8.36 13.77 -1.34
CA SER A 173 8.06 13.78 0.09
C SER A 173 7.88 12.35 0.57
N GLU A 174 8.25 12.10 1.82
CA GLU A 174 7.95 10.84 2.52
C GLU A 174 6.44 10.59 2.65
N ARG A 175 5.62 11.63 2.44
CA ARG A 175 4.17 11.56 2.41
C ARG A 175 3.57 11.23 1.04
N LEU A 176 4.38 10.97 0.01
CA LEU A 176 3.89 10.41 -1.24
C LEU A 176 4.25 8.93 -1.33
N GLY A 177 3.31 8.13 -1.81
CA GLY A 177 3.50 6.69 -2.01
C GLY A 177 2.54 6.13 -3.04
N VAL A 178 2.48 4.81 -3.12
CA VAL A 178 1.66 4.06 -4.07
C VAL A 178 0.73 3.10 -3.33
N CYS A 179 -0.52 3.03 -3.78
CA CYS A 179 -1.40 1.89 -3.51
C CYS A 179 -1.33 0.95 -4.71
N PHE A 180 -0.97 -0.31 -4.46
CA PHE A 180 -0.90 -1.33 -5.51
C PHE A 180 -2.21 -2.12 -5.54
N ASP A 181 -3.02 -1.92 -6.58
CA ASP A 181 -4.23 -2.70 -6.83
C ASP A 181 -3.93 -3.84 -7.79
N THR A 182 -4.19 -5.08 -7.35
CA THR A 182 -3.89 -6.28 -8.13
C THR A 182 -4.72 -6.36 -9.41
N CYS A 183 -6.02 -6.03 -9.38
CA CYS A 183 -6.86 -6.06 -10.58
C CYS A 183 -6.40 -5.01 -11.59
N HIS A 184 -6.06 -3.81 -11.13
CA HIS A 184 -5.59 -2.72 -11.98
C HIS A 184 -4.25 -3.04 -12.63
N VAL A 185 -3.28 -3.54 -11.87
CA VAL A 185 -1.96 -3.89 -12.40
C VAL A 185 -2.07 -5.02 -13.42
N PHE A 186 -2.92 -6.02 -13.16
CA PHE A 186 -3.21 -7.09 -14.11
C PHE A 186 -3.90 -6.56 -15.38
N ALA A 187 -4.92 -5.72 -15.23
CA ALA A 187 -5.61 -5.09 -16.36
C ALA A 187 -4.71 -4.14 -17.16
N GLY A 188 -3.70 -3.55 -16.51
CA GLY A 188 -2.65 -2.73 -17.10
C GLY A 188 -1.63 -3.50 -17.95
N GLY A 189 -1.59 -4.84 -17.81
CA GLY A 189 -0.75 -5.73 -18.63
C GLY A 189 0.40 -6.39 -17.88
N TYR A 190 0.51 -6.23 -16.57
CA TYR A 190 1.56 -6.85 -15.76
C TYR A 190 1.08 -8.18 -15.18
N ASP A 191 1.71 -9.29 -15.58
CA ASP A 191 1.32 -10.63 -15.15
C ASP A 191 2.08 -11.08 -13.91
N PHE A 192 1.36 -11.33 -12.82
CA PHE A 192 1.90 -11.82 -11.56
C PHE A 192 1.23 -13.11 -11.07
N ARG A 193 0.53 -13.82 -11.97
CA ARG A 193 -0.25 -15.02 -11.61
C ARG A 193 0.60 -16.20 -11.16
N THR A 194 1.79 -16.32 -11.76
CA THR A 194 2.78 -17.36 -11.41
C THR A 194 3.88 -16.77 -10.53
N PRO A 195 4.62 -17.59 -9.74
CA PRO A 195 5.76 -17.10 -8.97
C PRO A 195 6.83 -16.37 -9.82
N ALA A 196 7.06 -16.83 -11.05
CA ALA A 196 7.99 -16.18 -11.98
C ALA A 196 7.45 -14.81 -12.44
N GLY A 197 6.20 -14.75 -12.90
CA GLY A 197 5.58 -13.48 -13.31
C GLY A 197 5.48 -12.48 -12.15
N TYR A 198 5.21 -12.97 -10.93
CA TYR A 198 5.25 -12.16 -9.72
C TYR A 198 6.64 -11.55 -9.50
N ALA A 199 7.70 -12.36 -9.58
CA ALA A 199 9.07 -11.88 -9.45
C ALA A 199 9.41 -10.85 -10.53
N ASP A 200 9.04 -11.09 -11.77
CA ASP A 200 9.27 -10.18 -12.90
C ASP A 200 8.53 -8.85 -12.73
N THR A 201 7.23 -8.89 -12.38
CA THR A 201 6.42 -7.69 -12.14
C THR A 201 6.95 -6.87 -10.95
N MET A 202 7.33 -7.53 -9.85
CA MET A 202 7.92 -6.83 -8.70
C MET A 202 9.30 -6.25 -9.02
N ALA A 203 10.12 -6.94 -9.83
CA ALA A 203 11.42 -6.43 -10.26
C ALA A 203 11.28 -5.23 -11.21
N GLU A 204 10.28 -5.25 -12.10
CA GLU A 204 9.96 -4.11 -12.95
C GLU A 204 9.47 -2.92 -12.13
N PHE A 205 8.55 -3.15 -11.17
CA PHE A 205 8.08 -2.11 -10.27
C PHE A 205 9.24 -1.50 -9.47
N ASP A 206 10.13 -2.33 -8.92
CA ASP A 206 11.29 -1.86 -8.15
C ASP A 206 12.22 -0.99 -8.99
N ARG A 207 12.49 -1.43 -10.23
CA ARG A 207 13.37 -0.69 -11.15
C ARG A 207 12.81 0.68 -11.53
N VAL A 208 11.49 0.79 -11.72
CA VAL A 208 10.85 2.00 -12.24
C VAL A 208 10.42 2.94 -11.11
N VAL A 209 9.77 2.40 -10.08
CA VAL A 209 9.12 3.15 -9.01
C VAL A 209 9.83 2.96 -7.68
N GLY A 210 10.40 1.78 -7.43
CA GLY A 210 10.97 1.39 -6.13
C GLY A 210 9.93 0.80 -5.20
N LEU A 211 10.20 -0.40 -4.66
CA LEU A 211 9.24 -1.14 -3.82
C LEU A 211 8.90 -0.42 -2.50
N ASP A 212 9.85 0.35 -1.96
CA ASP A 212 9.66 1.13 -0.74
C ASP A 212 8.54 2.18 -0.88
N ASN A 213 8.16 2.54 -2.11
CA ASN A 213 7.06 3.46 -2.36
C ASN A 213 5.69 2.79 -2.25
N ILE A 214 5.57 1.47 -2.26
CA ILE A 214 4.29 0.78 -2.01
C ILE A 214 3.97 0.88 -0.53
N LYS A 215 2.82 1.46 -0.19
CA LYS A 215 2.39 1.68 1.21
C LYS A 215 1.19 0.84 1.61
N CYS A 216 0.35 0.50 0.64
CA CYS A 216 -0.85 -0.30 0.82
C CYS A 216 -1.20 -1.06 -0.46
N PHE A 217 -2.07 -2.04 -0.31
CA PHE A 217 -2.56 -2.87 -1.40
C PHE A 217 -4.08 -2.87 -1.45
N HIS A 218 -4.62 -2.96 -2.65
CA HIS A 218 -5.99 -3.40 -2.89
C HIS A 218 -5.95 -4.80 -3.52
N PHE A 219 -6.58 -5.77 -2.86
CA PHE A 219 -6.62 -7.16 -3.28
C PHE A 219 -7.94 -7.44 -3.97
N ASN A 220 -7.89 -7.37 -5.28
CA ASN A 220 -9.01 -7.58 -6.17
C ASN A 220 -8.60 -8.59 -7.24
N ASP A 221 -9.35 -9.68 -7.38
CA ASP A 221 -9.22 -10.54 -8.57
C ASP A 221 -9.86 -9.80 -9.77
N SER A 222 -9.61 -10.24 -11.00
CA SER A 222 -10.13 -9.58 -12.20
C SER A 222 -11.19 -10.42 -12.91
N LYS A 223 -12.31 -9.81 -13.28
CA LYS A 223 -13.32 -10.45 -14.14
C LYS A 223 -12.88 -10.59 -15.60
N PHE A 224 -11.78 -9.96 -15.99
CA PHE A 224 -11.30 -9.90 -17.37
C PHE A 224 -9.84 -10.31 -17.48
N GLY A 225 -9.41 -10.66 -18.69
CA GLY A 225 -8.06 -11.14 -18.94
C GLY A 225 -6.97 -10.07 -18.80
N LEU A 226 -5.72 -10.56 -18.78
CA LEU A 226 -4.51 -9.74 -18.70
C LEU A 226 -4.50 -8.66 -19.79
N GLY A 227 -4.25 -7.41 -19.41
CA GLY A 227 -4.10 -6.32 -20.38
C GLY A 227 -5.40 -5.86 -21.05
N GLU A 228 -6.58 -6.35 -20.63
CA GLU A 228 -7.86 -5.92 -21.21
C GLU A 228 -8.27 -4.48 -20.84
N ARG A 229 -7.55 -3.84 -19.90
CA ARG A 229 -7.80 -2.46 -19.44
C ARG A 229 -9.23 -2.22 -18.95
N LYS A 230 -9.79 -3.22 -18.26
CA LYS A 230 -11.11 -3.17 -17.63
C LYS A 230 -10.98 -3.28 -16.12
N ASP A 231 -11.44 -2.24 -15.44
CA ASP A 231 -11.60 -2.22 -14.00
C ASP A 231 -12.93 -2.90 -13.62
N ARG A 232 -12.90 -4.23 -13.44
CA ARG A 232 -14.02 -4.98 -12.85
C ARG A 232 -13.49 -6.07 -11.92
N HIS A 233 -13.67 -5.83 -10.63
CA HIS A 233 -13.20 -6.73 -9.59
C HIS A 233 -14.02 -8.01 -9.54
N ALA A 234 -13.34 -9.13 -9.29
CA ALA A 234 -13.89 -10.43 -8.92
C ALA A 234 -13.44 -10.79 -7.51
N HIS A 235 -14.17 -11.71 -6.88
CA HIS A 235 -13.73 -12.32 -5.63
C HIS A 235 -12.45 -13.13 -5.84
N ILE A 236 -11.62 -13.22 -4.80
CA ILE A 236 -10.33 -13.91 -4.84
C ILE A 236 -10.52 -15.37 -5.28
N GLY A 237 -9.94 -15.72 -6.43
CA GLY A 237 -10.05 -17.05 -7.02
C GLY A 237 -11.29 -17.30 -7.87
N GLN A 238 -12.10 -16.28 -8.12
CA GLN A 238 -13.25 -16.34 -9.03
C GLN A 238 -13.02 -15.50 -10.30
N GLY A 239 -11.80 -15.00 -10.49
CA GLY A 239 -11.40 -14.25 -11.68
C GLY A 239 -10.20 -14.87 -12.39
N GLU A 240 -9.63 -14.09 -13.31
CA GLU A 240 -8.54 -14.46 -14.20
C GLU A 240 -7.15 -14.39 -13.54
N ILE A 241 -7.02 -13.76 -12.36
CA ILE A 241 -5.77 -13.71 -11.59
C ILE A 241 -5.60 -15.02 -10.82
N GLY A 242 -6.65 -15.46 -10.13
CA GLY A 242 -6.66 -16.71 -9.38
C GLY A 242 -5.97 -16.64 -8.02
N ARG A 243 -6.18 -17.68 -7.21
CA ARG A 243 -5.80 -17.70 -5.78
C ARG A 243 -4.29 -17.73 -5.54
N GLU A 244 -3.56 -18.46 -6.37
CA GLU A 244 -2.11 -18.68 -6.18
C GLU A 244 -1.31 -17.39 -6.25
N ALA A 245 -1.74 -16.43 -7.07
CA ALA A 245 -1.13 -15.12 -7.19
C ALA A 245 -1.07 -14.39 -5.84
N PHE A 246 -2.17 -14.39 -5.08
CA PHE A 246 -2.26 -13.73 -3.77
C PHE A 246 -1.40 -14.40 -2.72
N ALA A 247 -1.16 -15.71 -2.83
CA ALA A 247 -0.23 -16.41 -1.95
C ALA A 247 1.22 -15.91 -2.11
N ASN A 248 1.61 -15.43 -3.30
CA ASN A 248 2.93 -14.82 -3.52
C ASN A 248 3.08 -13.53 -2.70
N PHE A 249 2.09 -12.62 -2.76
CA PHE A 249 2.11 -11.39 -1.97
C PHE A 249 2.07 -11.66 -0.46
N LEU A 250 1.13 -12.50 -0.01
CA LEU A 250 0.92 -12.75 1.42
C LEU A 250 2.13 -13.36 2.14
N ASN A 251 2.97 -14.08 1.40
CA ASN A 251 4.15 -14.76 1.93
C ASN A 251 5.47 -14.06 1.62
N ASP A 252 5.43 -12.92 0.92
CA ASP A 252 6.62 -12.11 0.67
C ASP A 252 6.95 -11.25 1.91
N PRO A 253 8.14 -11.42 2.52
CA PRO A 253 8.52 -10.70 3.73
C PRO A 253 8.61 -9.18 3.52
N ARG A 254 8.77 -8.69 2.29
CA ARG A 254 8.81 -7.25 1.96
C ARG A 254 7.51 -6.56 2.34
N TRP A 255 6.38 -7.27 2.27
CA TRP A 255 5.05 -6.72 2.55
C TRP A 255 4.60 -6.93 4.00
N ALA A 256 5.50 -7.33 4.90
CA ALA A 256 5.17 -7.45 6.30
C ALA A 256 4.51 -6.16 6.83
N ASN A 257 3.39 -6.31 7.53
CA ASN A 257 2.55 -5.24 8.09
C ASN A 257 1.86 -4.30 7.09
N HIS A 258 2.08 -4.44 5.79
CA HIS A 258 1.35 -3.64 4.80
C HIS A 258 -0.13 -4.02 4.82
N PRO A 259 -1.05 -3.04 4.81
CA PRO A 259 -2.47 -3.32 4.71
C PRO A 259 -2.86 -3.73 3.28
N ALA A 260 -3.68 -4.77 3.17
CA ALA A 260 -4.25 -5.27 1.93
C ALA A 260 -5.78 -5.34 2.05
N HIS A 261 -6.49 -4.52 1.29
CA HIS A 261 -7.93 -4.36 1.42
C HIS A 261 -8.69 -4.94 0.23
N LEU A 262 -9.73 -5.72 0.52
CA LEU A 262 -10.70 -6.18 -0.48
C LEU A 262 -11.67 -5.05 -0.86
N GLU A 263 -11.90 -4.85 -2.16
CA GLU A 263 -12.90 -3.91 -2.69
C GLU A 263 -13.94 -4.62 -3.56
N THR A 264 -14.04 -5.94 -3.38
CA THR A 264 -14.99 -6.80 -4.08
C THR A 264 -16.43 -6.49 -3.67
N PRO A 265 -17.42 -6.84 -4.52
CA PRO A 265 -18.83 -6.77 -4.15
C PRO A 265 -19.10 -7.39 -2.77
N LYS A 266 -19.98 -6.80 -1.97
CA LYS A 266 -20.17 -7.24 -0.57
C LYS A 266 -21.03 -8.49 -0.43
N LYS A 267 -21.96 -8.67 -1.37
CA LYS A 267 -23.03 -9.66 -1.30
C LYS A 267 -23.20 -10.40 -2.63
N GLU A 268 -23.52 -11.69 -2.53
CA GLU A 268 -23.92 -12.56 -3.63
C GLU A 268 -25.05 -13.47 -3.15
N GLU A 269 -25.91 -13.90 -4.06
CA GLU A 269 -26.94 -14.90 -3.78
C GLU A 269 -26.40 -16.29 -4.08
N ASP A 270 -26.54 -17.22 -3.13
CA ASP A 270 -26.21 -18.62 -3.37
C ASP A 270 -27.25 -19.33 -4.26
N ALA A 271 -27.00 -20.60 -4.58
CA ALA A 271 -27.89 -21.40 -5.43
C ALA A 271 -29.31 -21.59 -4.84
N ASP A 272 -29.47 -21.40 -3.54
CA ASP A 272 -30.72 -21.53 -2.81
C ASP A 272 -31.40 -20.15 -2.58
N GLY A 273 -30.80 -19.06 -3.09
CA GLY A 273 -31.30 -17.70 -2.98
C GLY A 273 -31.01 -17.01 -1.64
N ASN A 274 -30.09 -17.55 -0.83
CA ASN A 274 -29.65 -16.89 0.40
C ASN A 274 -28.57 -15.86 0.08
N GLU A 275 -28.64 -14.72 0.77
CA GLU A 275 -27.64 -13.67 0.67
C GLU A 275 -26.40 -14.03 1.50
N LEU A 276 -25.24 -14.12 0.83
CA LEU A 276 -23.94 -14.38 1.45
C LEU A 276 -23.15 -13.08 1.59
N GLU A 277 -22.64 -12.81 2.78
CA GLU A 277 -21.63 -11.78 3.00
C GLU A 277 -20.25 -12.34 2.61
N LEU A 278 -19.58 -11.70 1.65
CA LEU A 278 -18.42 -12.28 0.97
C LEU A 278 -17.08 -11.88 1.58
N ASP A 279 -17.02 -10.74 2.27
CA ASP A 279 -15.79 -10.29 2.93
C ASP A 279 -15.26 -11.33 3.94
N PRO A 280 -16.06 -11.88 4.88
CA PRO A 280 -15.56 -12.88 5.83
C PRO A 280 -15.04 -14.15 5.14
N ILE A 281 -15.72 -14.61 4.08
CA ILE A 281 -15.33 -15.80 3.31
C ILE A 281 -13.98 -15.55 2.61
N THR A 282 -13.84 -14.39 2.00
CA THR A 282 -12.64 -14.02 1.24
C THR A 282 -11.45 -13.80 2.17
N ILE A 283 -11.65 -13.13 3.31
CA ILE A 283 -10.62 -12.92 4.34
C ILE A 283 -10.14 -14.25 4.92
N ASN A 284 -11.05 -15.17 5.22
CA ASN A 284 -10.69 -16.51 5.68
C ASN A 284 -9.88 -17.28 4.62
N THR A 285 -10.28 -17.17 3.35
CA THR A 285 -9.56 -17.77 2.21
C THR A 285 -8.13 -17.22 2.10
N LEU A 286 -7.95 -15.90 2.16
CA LEU A 286 -6.63 -15.27 2.12
C LEU A 286 -5.78 -15.65 3.35
N THR A 287 -6.39 -15.69 4.53
CA THR A 287 -5.70 -16.07 5.77
C THR A 287 -5.14 -17.49 5.69
N ALA A 288 -5.86 -18.42 5.05
CA ALA A 288 -5.41 -19.79 4.84
C ALA A 288 -4.18 -19.92 3.91
N PHE A 289 -3.89 -18.91 3.08
CA PHE A 289 -2.69 -18.91 2.23
C PHE A 289 -1.41 -18.46 2.93
N ARG A 290 -1.51 -17.93 4.15
CA ARG A 290 -0.33 -17.56 4.94
C ARG A 290 0.39 -18.83 5.40
N LYS A 291 1.67 -18.96 5.04
CA LYS A 291 2.53 -20.02 5.56
C LYS A 291 2.74 -19.79 7.05
N SER A 292 2.58 -20.83 7.87
CA SER A 292 2.84 -20.76 9.31
C SER A 292 4.32 -20.37 9.53
N THR A 293 4.57 -19.36 10.36
CA THR A 293 5.92 -18.91 10.75
C THR A 293 6.71 -19.93 11.60
N GLN A 294 6.20 -21.15 11.78
CA GLN A 294 6.79 -22.16 12.68
C GLN A 294 7.99 -22.95 12.13
N SER A 295 8.43 -22.79 10.87
CA SER A 295 9.48 -23.68 10.31
C SER A 295 10.89 -23.11 10.17
N LEU A 296 11.19 -21.89 10.64
CA LEU A 296 12.55 -21.31 10.53
C LEU A 296 13.45 -21.51 11.76
N SER A 297 13.09 -22.40 12.69
CA SER A 297 13.94 -22.71 13.86
C SER A 297 14.22 -24.21 14.01
N THR A 298 14.87 -24.84 13.02
CA THR A 298 15.58 -26.11 13.26
C THR A 298 16.52 -26.44 12.10
N SER A 299 17.78 -26.01 12.22
CA SER A 299 18.99 -26.76 11.79
C SER A 299 20.23 -25.86 11.73
N ILE A 300 20.71 -25.41 12.89
CA ILE A 300 22.16 -25.20 13.07
C ILE A 300 22.63 -26.40 13.88
N SER A 301 22.96 -27.49 13.17
CA SER A 301 23.76 -28.57 13.73
C SER A 301 25.21 -28.11 13.73
N LEU A 302 25.70 -27.70 14.90
CA LEU A 302 27.12 -27.48 15.15
C LEU A 302 27.86 -28.81 14.96
N HIS A 303 28.59 -28.95 13.85
CA HIS A 303 29.72 -29.87 13.78
C HIS A 303 30.89 -29.24 14.52
N THR A 304 31.02 -29.57 15.81
CA THR A 304 32.28 -29.43 16.54
C THR A 304 33.20 -30.59 16.17
N SER A 305 34.11 -30.34 15.21
CA SER A 305 35.21 -31.23 14.91
C SER A 305 36.29 -31.12 15.99
N ILE A 306 36.62 -32.29 16.53
CA ILE A 306 37.62 -32.59 17.54
C ILE A 306 39.01 -32.21 17.04
N TRP A 307 39.73 -31.36 17.78
CA TRP A 307 41.17 -31.19 17.66
C TRP A 307 41.85 -31.63 18.97
N HIS A 308 42.71 -32.64 18.87
CA HIS A 308 43.62 -33.09 19.93
C HIS A 308 44.79 -32.10 20.09
N PRO A 309 45.31 -31.84 21.31
CA PRO A 309 46.56 -31.13 21.49
C PRO A 309 47.75 -32.11 21.53
N MET A 310 48.85 -31.76 20.85
CA MET A 310 50.18 -32.34 21.09
C MET A 310 51.08 -31.34 21.84
N PRO A 311 52.08 -31.82 22.60
CA PRO A 311 52.60 -31.11 23.76
C PRO A 311 53.79 -30.19 23.48
N LEU A 312 53.94 -29.26 24.42
CA LEU A 312 55.03 -28.29 24.61
C LEU A 312 56.43 -28.93 24.61
N ILE A 313 57.34 -28.32 23.85
CA ILE A 313 58.79 -28.39 24.09
C ILE A 313 59.29 -26.98 24.38
N VAL A 314 59.99 -26.88 25.52
CA VAL A 314 60.63 -25.69 26.08
C VAL A 314 62.07 -25.60 25.58
N SER A 315 62.56 -24.37 25.36
CA SER A 315 63.97 -23.86 25.42
C SER A 315 64.23 -22.91 24.25
N ALA A 316 64.94 -21.79 24.31
CA ALA A 316 65.47 -20.94 25.37
C ALA A 316 66.06 -19.68 24.68
N LEU A 317 66.02 -18.53 25.37
CA LEU A 317 66.99 -17.40 25.35
C LEU A 317 67.44 -16.73 24.03
N TYR A 318 67.22 -15.40 23.96
CA TYR A 318 68.20 -14.29 23.77
C TYR A 318 67.42 -13.02 23.37
N CYS A 319 67.18 -12.06 24.27
CA CYS A 319 67.95 -10.82 24.48
C CYS A 319 68.11 -9.94 23.22
N CYS A 320 67.38 -8.82 23.13
CA CYS A 320 67.93 -7.45 23.05
C CYS A 320 66.92 -6.38 22.56
N GLN A 321 66.78 -5.34 23.37
CA GLN A 321 66.72 -3.91 23.03
C GLN A 321 65.50 -3.29 22.30
N PHE A 322 64.76 -2.50 23.10
CA PHE A 322 64.10 -1.24 22.72
C PHE A 322 65.12 -0.20 22.19
N PRO A 323 64.76 0.77 21.32
CA PRO A 323 63.97 1.92 21.79
C PRO A 323 62.94 2.54 20.83
N THR A 324 62.01 3.22 21.50
CA THR A 324 61.10 4.30 21.10
C THR A 324 61.71 5.39 20.22
N PHE A 325 60.92 5.96 19.29
CA PHE A 325 60.44 7.37 19.27
C PHE A 325 59.92 7.79 17.88
N GLY A 326 58.89 8.64 17.86
CA GLY A 326 58.86 9.76 16.90
C GLY A 326 57.62 9.90 16.04
N ALA A 327 56.64 10.65 16.54
CA ALA A 327 55.57 11.26 15.77
C ALA A 327 56.11 12.25 14.71
N ARG A 328 55.45 12.34 13.54
CA ARG A 328 55.38 13.58 12.76
C ARG A 328 54.03 13.73 12.05
N LYS A 329 53.38 14.86 12.39
CA LYS A 329 52.34 15.54 11.60
C LYS A 329 52.91 15.96 10.24
N ALA A 330 52.06 15.97 9.20
CA ALA A 330 52.13 16.97 8.15
C ALA A 330 50.72 17.18 7.54
N LYS A 331 50.29 18.45 7.57
CA LYS A 331 49.22 19.06 6.77
C LYS A 331 49.75 19.39 5.37
N PHE A 332 48.84 19.95 4.55
CA PHE A 332 48.95 20.55 3.21
C PHE A 332 48.48 19.57 2.11
N HIS A 333 47.52 19.91 1.24
CA HIS A 333 46.91 21.19 0.88
C HIS A 333 45.44 21.03 0.53
#